data_AF-A0AA43CWM2-F1
#
_entry.id   AF-A0AA43CWM2-F1
#
_cell.length_a   1.000
_cell.length_b   1.000
_cell.length_c   1.000
_cell.angle_alpha   90.00
_cell.angle_beta   90.00
_cell.angle_gamma   90.00
#
_symmetry.space_group_name_H-M   'P 1'
#
loop_
_entity.id
_entity.type
_entity.pdbx_description
1 polymer ?
#
loop_
_entity_poly.entity_id
_entity_poly.type
_entity_poly.pdbx_seq_one_letter_code
_entity_poly.pdbx_strand_id
1 'polypeptide(L)'
;AVALPPLNSYLVAELIRGTRIAQLLGPFRKMPAIKMEALESVLLRVSEMVCELPWITELDINPLIVDESGAIVVDARIVVGPHTPVRGRYGHMAIHPYPAELVTTWQTSEGESVTLRPIRPEDAGIEQAFVRGLSPESRHFRFMDTLRELTPMMLARFTQIDYDREMAFVATIGRAGQEVEIGVCRYITNPDGDSCEYAVVVADDWQRRGLGRRLMTQLIEVARARGLQTMIGHVLGSNHGMLDLCHALGFAITESPDDPNVRRVTLALNDGGIR
;
A
#
# COMPACT_ATOMS: atom_id res chain seq x y z
N ALA A 1 -26.02 11.24 0.09
CA ALA A 1 -25.08 10.13 -0.15
C ALA A 1 -24.14 10.06 1.05
N VAL A 2 -23.58 8.89 1.34
CA VAL A 2 -22.67 8.65 2.48
C VAL A 2 -21.48 7.88 1.95
N ALA A 3 -20.26 8.22 2.42
CA ALA A 3 -19.03 7.51 2.10
C ALA A 3 -18.11 7.49 3.33
N LEU A 4 -17.19 6.53 3.36
CA LEU A 4 -16.16 6.43 4.38
C LEU A 4 -14.83 6.94 3.82
N PRO A 5 -14.09 7.79 4.54
CA PRO A 5 -12.71 8.12 4.18
C PRO A 5 -11.79 6.91 4.40
N PRO A 6 -10.63 6.85 3.71
CA PRO A 6 -10.08 7.83 2.77
C PRO A 6 -10.84 7.85 1.42
N LEU A 7 -11.05 9.04 0.86
CA LEU A 7 -11.61 9.23 -0.46
C LEU A 7 -10.50 9.46 -1.50
N ASN A 8 -10.64 8.84 -2.67
CA ASN A 8 -9.87 9.18 -3.87
C ASN A 8 -10.78 9.88 -4.89
N SER A 9 -10.20 10.37 -6.00
CA SER A 9 -10.96 11.09 -7.04
C SER A 9 -12.13 10.28 -7.62
N TYR A 10 -11.97 8.97 -7.75
CA TYR A 10 -13.03 8.08 -8.21
C TYR A 10 -14.22 8.04 -7.22
N LEU A 11 -13.94 7.77 -5.94
CA LEU A 11 -14.95 7.72 -4.88
C LEU A 11 -15.64 9.07 -4.67
N VAL A 12 -14.91 10.18 -4.80
CA VAL A 12 -15.48 11.53 -4.76
C VAL A 12 -16.44 11.74 -5.92
N ALA A 13 -16.04 11.42 -7.16
CA ALA A 13 -16.90 11.55 -8.32
C ALA A 13 -18.17 10.68 -8.20
N GLU A 14 -18.05 9.47 -7.66
CA GLU A 14 -19.19 8.59 -7.38
C GLU A 14 -20.10 9.16 -6.29
N LEU A 15 -19.53 9.66 -5.19
CA LEU A 15 -20.26 10.30 -4.09
C LEU A 15 -21.09 11.48 -4.60
N ILE A 16 -20.48 12.35 -5.42
CA ILE A 16 -21.16 13.49 -6.04
C ILE A 16 -22.31 13.00 -6.92
N ARG A 17 -22.04 12.06 -7.84
CA ARG A 17 -23.06 11.49 -8.75
C ARG A 17 -24.24 10.86 -8.00
N GLY A 18 -24.01 10.28 -6.82
CA GLY A 18 -25.04 9.68 -5.98
C GLY A 18 -25.94 10.68 -5.24
N THR A 19 -25.74 11.99 -5.39
CA THR A 19 -26.57 13.02 -4.74
C THR A 19 -27.71 13.52 -5.63
N ARG A 20 -28.77 14.05 -5.02
CA ARG A 20 -29.86 14.71 -5.76
C ARG A 20 -29.41 16.01 -6.44
N ILE A 21 -28.40 16.69 -5.88
CA ILE A 21 -27.91 17.96 -6.41
C ILE A 21 -27.01 17.78 -7.63
N ALA A 22 -26.51 16.57 -7.91
CA ALA A 22 -25.64 16.28 -9.05
C ALA A 22 -26.17 16.82 -10.38
N GLN A 23 -27.48 16.74 -10.60
CA GLN A 23 -28.15 17.24 -11.81
C GLN A 23 -28.14 18.77 -11.94
N LEU A 24 -27.90 19.50 -10.85
CA LEU A 24 -27.86 20.95 -10.78
C LEU A 24 -26.42 21.51 -10.81
N LEU A 25 -25.40 20.64 -10.77
CA LEU A 25 -23.99 21.05 -10.80
C LEU A 25 -23.51 21.41 -12.22
N GLY A 26 -24.17 20.89 -13.25
CA GLY A 26 -23.98 21.32 -14.64
C GLY A 26 -24.65 22.66 -14.94
N PRO A 27 -24.65 23.12 -16.21
CA PRO A 27 -25.36 24.33 -16.59
C PRO A 27 -26.84 24.20 -16.25
N PHE A 28 -27.35 25.07 -15.39
CA PHE A 28 -28.73 25.00 -14.92
C PHE A 28 -29.40 26.37 -15.02
N ARG A 29 -30.49 26.43 -15.78
CA ARG A 29 -31.21 27.68 -16.12
C ARG A 29 -30.25 28.72 -16.73
N LYS A 30 -30.05 29.86 -16.07
CA LYS A 30 -29.18 30.98 -16.50
C LYS A 30 -27.83 31.00 -15.77
N MET A 31 -27.52 29.94 -15.01
CA MET A 31 -26.27 29.83 -14.27
C MET A 31 -25.30 28.92 -15.04
N PRO A 32 -23.99 29.26 -15.07
CA PRO A 32 -22.97 28.39 -15.62
C PRO A 32 -22.83 27.11 -14.77
N ALA A 33 -22.14 26.11 -15.32
CA ALA A 33 -21.74 24.95 -14.53
C ALA A 33 -20.76 25.37 -13.43
N ILE A 34 -20.79 24.64 -12.30
CA ILE A 34 -19.80 24.85 -11.26
C ILE A 34 -18.41 24.38 -11.74
N LYS A 35 -17.37 24.88 -11.10
CA LYS A 35 -16.01 24.34 -11.21
C LYS A 35 -15.92 23.02 -10.44
N MET A 36 -16.16 21.90 -11.12
CA MET A 36 -16.25 20.58 -10.49
C MET A 36 -14.98 20.24 -9.69
N GLU A 37 -13.81 20.59 -10.21
CA GLU A 37 -12.52 20.33 -9.56
C GLU A 37 -12.40 21.02 -8.19
N ALA A 38 -13.08 22.16 -8.00
CA ALA A 38 -13.10 22.85 -6.71
C ALA A 38 -13.92 22.08 -5.67
N LEU A 39 -15.08 21.54 -6.06
CA LEU A 39 -15.90 20.70 -5.19
C LEU A 39 -15.18 19.38 -4.85
N GLU A 40 -14.57 18.74 -5.85
CA GLU A 40 -13.78 17.53 -5.65
C GLU A 40 -12.62 17.78 -4.68
N SER A 41 -11.91 18.89 -4.84
CA SER A 41 -10.81 19.29 -3.96
C SER A 41 -11.28 19.47 -2.50
N VAL A 42 -12.43 20.12 -2.27
CA VAL A 42 -12.99 20.27 -0.91
C VAL A 42 -13.25 18.90 -0.27
N LEU A 43 -13.89 17.98 -0.99
CA LEU A 43 -14.18 16.64 -0.48
C LEU A 43 -12.91 15.82 -0.19
N LEU A 44 -11.89 15.92 -1.05
CA LEU A 44 -10.58 15.31 -0.82
C LEU A 44 -9.89 15.88 0.43
N ARG A 45 -9.93 17.21 0.64
CA ARG A 45 -9.34 17.86 1.81
C ARG A 45 -10.07 17.52 3.10
N VAL A 46 -11.40 17.43 3.06
CA VAL A 46 -12.20 16.94 4.20
C VAL A 46 -11.80 15.51 4.55
N SER A 47 -11.65 14.63 3.55
CA SER A 47 -11.19 13.27 3.78
C SER A 47 -9.78 13.24 4.40
N GLU A 48 -8.85 14.07 3.92
CA GLU A 48 -7.50 14.18 4.47
C GLU A 48 -7.51 14.64 5.93
N MET A 49 -8.34 15.64 6.27
CA MET A 49 -8.51 16.09 7.65
C MET A 49 -8.99 14.98 8.57
N VAL A 50 -9.96 14.16 8.15
CA VAL A 50 -10.45 13.03 8.95
C VAL A 50 -9.37 11.97 9.15
N CYS A 51 -8.59 11.67 8.11
CA CYS A 51 -7.48 10.71 8.19
C CYS A 51 -6.38 11.18 9.15
N GLU A 52 -5.97 12.45 9.08
CA GLU A 52 -4.80 12.96 9.78
C GLU A 52 -5.11 13.53 11.18
N LEU A 53 -6.37 13.86 11.47
CA LEU A 53 -6.76 14.57 12.70
C LEU A 53 -7.76 13.73 13.52
N PRO A 54 -7.29 12.70 14.26
CA PRO A 54 -8.16 11.77 15.02
C PRO A 54 -9.02 12.44 16.10
N TRP A 55 -8.68 13.67 16.48
CA TRP A 55 -9.43 14.45 17.46
C TRP A 55 -10.65 15.18 16.86
N ILE A 56 -10.82 15.22 15.52
CA ILE A 56 -12.04 15.75 14.92
C ILE A 56 -13.17 14.74 15.10
N THR A 57 -14.18 15.10 15.89
CA THR A 57 -15.35 14.23 16.13
C THR A 57 -16.56 14.63 15.29
N GLU A 58 -16.61 15.89 14.83
CA GLU A 58 -17.67 16.42 13.97
C GLU A 58 -17.07 17.54 13.10
N LEU A 59 -17.43 17.55 11.82
CA LEU A 59 -17.17 18.65 10.89
C LEU A 59 -18.47 18.93 10.13
N ASP A 60 -18.99 20.14 10.27
CA ASP A 60 -20.13 20.63 9.50
C ASP A 60 -19.68 21.82 8.66
N ILE A 61 -20.02 21.81 7.36
CA ILE A 61 -19.73 22.89 6.41
C ILE A 61 -21.08 23.33 5.86
N ASN A 62 -21.58 24.47 6.33
CA ASN A 62 -22.89 24.94 5.95
C ASN A 62 -23.04 26.48 6.06
N PRO A 63 -23.03 27.23 4.95
CA PRO A 63 -23.06 26.77 3.56
C PRO A 63 -21.67 26.65 2.89
N LEU A 64 -21.54 25.64 2.02
CA LEU A 64 -20.52 25.58 0.97
C LEU A 64 -21.12 26.13 -0.34
N ILE A 65 -20.59 27.24 -0.83
CA ILE A 65 -20.98 27.83 -2.11
C ILE A 65 -19.96 27.38 -3.16
N VAL A 66 -20.43 26.89 -4.30
CA VAL A 66 -19.58 26.52 -5.43
C VAL A 66 -20.16 27.11 -6.70
N ASP A 67 -19.32 27.77 -7.49
CA ASP A 67 -19.67 28.40 -8.77
C ASP A 67 -18.56 28.14 -9.82
N GLU A 68 -18.61 28.83 -10.96
CA GLU A 68 -17.61 28.69 -12.03
C GLU A 68 -16.20 29.15 -11.63
N SER A 69 -16.09 29.97 -10.58
CA SER A 69 -14.82 30.51 -10.11
C SER A 69 -14.13 29.57 -9.10
N GLY A 70 -14.92 28.85 -8.29
CA GLY A 70 -14.39 27.89 -7.33
C GLY A 70 -15.39 27.55 -6.22
N ALA A 71 -14.85 27.27 -5.03
CA ALA A 71 -15.61 26.91 -3.84
C ALA A 71 -15.27 27.86 -2.68
N ILE A 72 -16.29 28.31 -1.95
CA ILE A 72 -16.19 29.16 -0.76
C ILE A 72 -16.96 28.52 0.38
N VAL A 73 -16.28 28.32 1.50
CA VAL A 73 -16.90 27.94 2.78
C VAL A 73 -17.28 29.22 3.50
N VAL A 74 -18.58 29.46 3.68
CA VAL A 74 -19.08 30.66 4.39
C VAL A 74 -19.06 30.44 5.89
N ASP A 75 -19.44 29.25 6.33
CA ASP A 75 -19.41 28.83 7.73
C ASP A 75 -18.98 27.37 7.83
N ALA A 76 -18.19 27.07 8.86
CA ALA A 76 -17.77 25.72 9.20
C ALA A 76 -17.62 25.58 10.71
N ARG A 77 -18.14 24.47 11.24
CA ARG A 77 -18.03 24.10 12.65
C ARG A 77 -17.24 22.80 12.76
N ILE A 78 -16.20 22.82 13.59
CA ILE A 78 -15.41 21.64 13.93
C ILE A 78 -15.56 21.40 15.42
N VAL A 79 -15.91 20.17 15.80
CA VAL A 79 -15.88 19.72 17.19
C VAL A 79 -14.63 18.88 17.39
N VAL A 80 -13.85 19.25 18.41
CA VAL A 80 -12.61 18.58 18.78
C VAL A 80 -12.82 17.82 20.08
N GLY A 81 -12.62 16.51 20.04
CA GLY A 81 -12.66 15.61 21.18
C GLY A 81 -11.30 15.40 21.84
N PRO A 82 -11.27 14.72 23.00
CA PRO A 82 -10.03 14.35 23.67
C PRO A 82 -9.24 13.35 22.81
N HIS A 83 -7.92 13.54 22.70
CA HIS A 83 -7.05 12.60 22.02
C HIS A 83 -6.82 11.37 22.90
N THR A 84 -7.51 10.27 22.59
CA THR A 84 -7.20 8.96 23.18
C THR A 84 -6.12 8.32 22.33
N PRO A 85 -4.98 7.89 22.90
CA PRO A 85 -3.96 7.20 22.12
C PRO A 85 -4.54 5.91 21.54
N VAL A 86 -4.65 5.87 20.21
CA VAL A 86 -5.06 4.68 19.46
C VAL A 86 -3.81 3.93 19.03
N ARG A 87 -3.88 2.61 18.85
CA ARG A 87 -2.74 1.84 18.33
C ARG A 87 -2.45 2.26 16.89
N GLY A 88 -1.24 2.74 16.63
CA GLY A 88 -0.80 3.14 15.28
C GLY A 88 -1.38 4.48 14.80
N ARG A 89 -0.82 5.02 13.71
CA ARG A 89 -1.12 6.37 13.19
C ARG A 89 -2.58 6.56 12.78
N TYR A 90 -3.21 5.52 12.24
CA TYR A 90 -4.58 5.56 11.72
C TYR A 90 -5.55 4.65 12.48
N GLY A 91 -5.22 4.28 13.73
CA GLY A 91 -6.03 3.32 14.50
C GLY A 91 -7.47 3.78 14.77
N HIS A 92 -7.80 5.06 14.56
CA HIS A 92 -9.17 5.60 14.61
C HIS A 92 -9.97 5.35 13.33
N MET A 93 -9.34 4.90 12.25
CA MET A 93 -9.94 4.73 10.94
C MET A 93 -10.41 3.29 10.73
N ALA A 94 -11.58 3.13 10.08
CA ALA A 94 -12.04 1.81 9.64
C ALA A 94 -11.31 1.31 8.38
N ILE A 95 -10.79 2.25 7.58
CA ILE A 95 -10.00 2.00 6.36
C ILE A 95 -8.76 2.87 6.44
N HIS A 96 -7.56 2.27 6.40
CA HIS A 96 -6.32 3.02 6.48
C HIS A 96 -6.01 3.72 5.14
N PRO A 97 -5.58 4.99 5.15
CA PRO A 97 -5.11 5.69 3.96
C PRO A 97 -3.83 5.07 3.39
N TYR A 98 -3.58 5.37 2.12
CA TYR A 98 -2.33 5.04 1.46
C TYR A 98 -1.15 5.66 2.23
N PRO A 99 -0.19 4.87 2.73
CA PRO A 99 0.88 5.39 3.59
C PRO A 99 2.01 6.02 2.77
N ALA A 100 1.76 7.24 2.27
CA ALA A 100 2.66 7.99 1.41
C ALA A 100 4.03 8.28 2.05
N GLU A 101 4.11 8.33 3.38
CA GLU A 101 5.35 8.51 4.14
C GLU A 101 6.34 7.35 3.97
N LEU A 102 5.88 6.17 3.52
CA LEU A 102 6.72 5.00 3.28
C LEU A 102 7.34 5.00 1.87
N VAL A 103 7.05 6.03 1.06
CA VAL A 103 7.64 6.17 -0.27
C VAL A 103 9.08 6.67 -0.13
N THR A 104 10.01 5.94 -0.74
CA THR A 104 11.43 6.30 -0.75
C THR A 104 11.98 6.19 -2.17
N THR A 105 13.00 6.98 -2.49
CA THR A 105 13.68 6.96 -3.79
C THR A 105 15.18 6.94 -3.58
N TRP A 106 15.90 6.19 -4.41
CA TRP A 106 17.36 6.20 -4.44
C TRP A 106 17.88 6.05 -5.87
N GLN A 107 19.16 6.36 -6.05
CA GLN A 107 19.88 6.11 -7.29
C GLN A 107 20.72 4.84 -7.15
N THR A 108 20.69 3.98 -8.17
CA THR A 108 21.64 2.87 -8.26
C THR A 108 23.05 3.38 -8.56
N SER A 109 24.05 2.51 -8.41
CA SER A 109 25.43 2.80 -8.85
C SER A 109 25.53 3.08 -10.35
N GLU A 110 24.54 2.64 -11.13
CA GLU A 110 24.44 2.84 -12.57
C GLU A 110 23.66 4.13 -12.93
N GLY A 111 23.19 4.89 -11.92
CA GLY A 111 22.46 6.14 -12.11
C GLY A 111 20.98 5.97 -12.44
N GLU A 112 20.41 4.79 -12.21
CA GLU A 112 18.98 4.54 -12.40
C GLU A 112 18.19 4.92 -11.14
N SER A 113 17.13 5.70 -11.31
CA SER A 113 16.26 6.14 -10.22
C SER A 113 15.25 5.05 -9.89
N VAL A 114 15.36 4.48 -8.69
CA VAL A 114 14.41 3.48 -8.18
C VAL A 114 13.54 4.10 -7.10
N THR A 115 12.24 3.88 -7.21
CA THR A 115 11.24 4.26 -6.21
C THR A 115 10.70 3.01 -5.54
N LEU A 116 10.74 2.96 -4.21
CA LEU A 116 10.04 1.95 -3.41
C LEU A 116 8.81 2.61 -2.80
N ARG A 117 7.64 2.02 -3.04
CA ARG A 117 6.37 2.59 -2.56
C ARG A 117 5.37 1.48 -2.20
N PRO A 118 4.45 1.72 -1.25
CA PRO A 118 3.34 0.79 -1.03
C PRO A 118 2.57 0.53 -2.33
N ILE A 119 2.07 -0.69 -2.49
CA ILE A 119 1.24 -1.07 -3.65
C ILE A 119 -0.11 -0.35 -3.57
N ARG A 120 -0.70 -0.06 -4.72
CA ARG A 120 -2.01 0.58 -4.87
C ARG A 120 -2.93 -0.26 -5.76
N PRO A 121 -4.26 -0.11 -5.66
CA PRO A 121 -5.20 -0.78 -6.55
C PRO A 121 -4.88 -0.63 -8.05
N GLU A 122 -4.36 0.54 -8.45
CA GLU A 122 -4.02 0.88 -9.84
C GLU A 122 -2.80 0.10 -10.38
N ASP A 123 -2.01 -0.52 -9.51
CA ASP A 123 -0.79 -1.24 -9.89
C ASP A 123 -1.05 -2.60 -10.55
N ALA A 124 -2.32 -3.03 -10.69
CA ALA A 124 -2.67 -4.32 -11.26
C ALA A 124 -2.06 -4.56 -12.66
N GLY A 125 -1.91 -3.48 -13.44
CA GLY A 125 -1.25 -3.56 -14.75
C GLY A 125 0.24 -3.87 -14.67
N ILE A 126 0.98 -3.14 -13.82
CA ILE A 126 2.43 -3.31 -13.68
C ILE A 126 2.79 -4.62 -12.96
N GLU A 127 1.99 -5.04 -11.96
CA GLU A 127 2.16 -6.31 -11.24
C GLU A 127 1.98 -7.50 -12.20
N GLN A 128 0.95 -7.44 -13.07
CA GLN A 128 0.72 -8.47 -14.08
C GLN A 128 1.86 -8.53 -15.10
N ALA A 129 2.36 -7.37 -15.54
CA ALA A 129 3.48 -7.29 -16.48
C ALA A 129 4.77 -7.84 -15.84
N PHE A 130 5.01 -7.50 -14.57
CA PHE A 130 6.13 -7.99 -13.79
C PHE A 130 6.11 -9.52 -13.66
N VAL A 131 5.00 -10.11 -13.21
CA VAL A 131 4.88 -11.57 -13.07
C VAL A 131 5.06 -12.30 -14.40
N ARG A 132 4.57 -11.72 -15.51
CA ARG A 132 4.79 -12.29 -16.86
C ARG A 132 6.25 -12.22 -17.30
N GLY A 133 6.97 -11.19 -16.88
CA GLY A 133 8.39 -10.97 -17.20
C GLY A 133 9.36 -11.85 -16.41
N LEU A 134 8.93 -12.44 -15.30
CA LEU A 134 9.75 -13.32 -14.49
C LEU A 134 10.12 -14.62 -15.22
N SER A 135 11.35 -15.08 -15.00
CA SER A 135 11.77 -16.42 -15.44
C SER A 135 10.90 -17.53 -14.82
N PRO A 136 10.79 -18.71 -15.47
CA PRO A 136 10.11 -19.86 -14.89
C PRO A 136 10.61 -20.23 -13.50
N GLU A 137 11.93 -20.11 -13.27
CA GLU A 137 12.56 -20.37 -11.97
C GLU A 137 12.11 -19.36 -10.90
N SER A 138 12.19 -18.06 -11.20
CA SER A 138 11.75 -17.00 -10.28
C SER A 138 10.26 -17.13 -9.92
N ARG A 139 9.40 -17.49 -10.88
CA ARG A 139 7.98 -17.76 -10.61
C ARG A 139 7.78 -19.01 -9.75
N HIS A 140 8.51 -20.08 -10.05
CA HIS A 140 8.44 -21.30 -9.26
C HIS A 140 8.85 -21.05 -7.81
N PHE A 141 9.93 -20.31 -7.58
CA PHE A 141 10.34 -19.94 -6.22
C PHE A 141 9.34 -19.04 -5.51
N ARG A 142 8.68 -18.12 -6.22
CA ARG A 142 7.74 -17.17 -5.63
C ARG A 142 6.37 -17.77 -5.33
N PHE A 143 5.88 -18.68 -6.17
CA PHE A 143 4.51 -19.19 -6.09
C PHE A 143 4.45 -20.68 -5.72
N MET A 144 5.60 -21.36 -5.65
CA MET A 144 5.70 -22.82 -5.49
C MET A 144 4.81 -23.58 -6.50
N ASP A 145 4.59 -22.95 -7.65
CA ASP A 145 3.68 -23.40 -8.70
C ASP A 145 4.26 -22.99 -10.06
N THR A 146 3.75 -23.60 -11.13
CA THR A 146 4.06 -23.30 -12.53
C THR A 146 3.23 -22.14 -13.09
N LEU A 147 2.71 -21.29 -12.20
CA LEU A 147 1.89 -20.15 -12.52
C LEU A 147 2.60 -19.23 -13.52
N ARG A 148 1.96 -18.96 -14.65
CA ARG A 148 2.51 -18.09 -15.70
C ARG A 148 2.02 -16.65 -15.61
N GLU A 149 0.80 -16.47 -15.13
CA GLU A 149 0.13 -15.17 -14.98
C GLU A 149 -0.83 -15.20 -13.79
N LEU A 150 -1.16 -14.02 -13.27
CA LEU A 150 -2.08 -13.89 -12.17
C LEU A 150 -3.51 -13.87 -12.72
N THR A 151 -4.41 -14.58 -12.04
CA THR A 151 -5.83 -14.46 -12.34
C THR A 151 -6.34 -13.06 -11.94
N PRO A 152 -7.45 -12.57 -12.51
CA PRO A 152 -8.05 -11.31 -12.07
C PRO A 152 -8.33 -11.25 -10.57
N MET A 153 -8.71 -12.39 -9.98
CA MET A 153 -8.95 -12.51 -8.53
C MET A 153 -7.65 -12.40 -7.72
N MET A 154 -6.55 -12.99 -8.21
CA MET A 154 -5.23 -12.82 -7.60
C MET A 154 -4.73 -11.37 -7.69
N LEU A 155 -4.90 -10.72 -8.85
CA LEU A 155 -4.52 -9.32 -9.01
C LEU A 155 -5.26 -8.43 -8.01
N ALA A 156 -6.59 -8.56 -7.91
CA ALA A 156 -7.37 -7.82 -6.93
C ALA A 156 -6.88 -8.08 -5.49
N ARG A 157 -6.65 -9.36 -5.13
CA ARG A 157 -6.14 -9.75 -3.80
C ARG A 157 -4.77 -9.16 -3.49
N PHE A 158 -3.95 -8.94 -4.51
CA PHE A 158 -2.57 -8.50 -4.40
C PHE A 158 -2.39 -6.99 -4.43
N THR A 159 -3.30 -6.25 -5.05
CA THR A 159 -3.20 -4.79 -5.18
C THR A 159 -4.18 -4.02 -4.29
N GLN A 160 -5.31 -4.62 -3.91
CA GLN A 160 -6.32 -4.02 -3.04
C GLN A 160 -6.17 -4.53 -1.61
N ILE A 161 -5.05 -4.15 -0.98
CA ILE A 161 -4.72 -4.62 0.37
C ILE A 161 -5.28 -3.70 1.46
N ASP A 162 -5.57 -4.29 2.61
CA ASP A 162 -5.79 -3.56 3.86
C ASP A 162 -4.42 -3.24 4.49
N TYR A 163 -4.02 -1.97 4.45
CA TYR A 163 -2.74 -1.52 5.01
C TYR A 163 -2.65 -1.65 6.53
N ASP A 164 -3.68 -2.05 7.25
CA ASP A 164 -3.56 -2.40 8.68
C ASP A 164 -3.09 -3.85 8.86
N ARG A 165 -3.73 -4.77 8.13
CA ARG A 165 -3.51 -6.22 8.28
C ARG A 165 -2.40 -6.75 7.38
N GLU A 166 -2.09 -6.05 6.31
CA GLU A 166 -1.14 -6.47 5.30
C GLU A 166 -0.26 -5.28 4.89
N MET A 167 0.88 -5.58 4.26
CA MET A 167 1.70 -4.56 3.62
C MET A 167 2.35 -5.16 2.39
N ALA A 168 2.35 -4.43 1.29
CA ALA A 168 3.09 -4.78 0.10
C ALA A 168 3.78 -3.54 -0.46
N PHE A 169 5.02 -3.70 -0.88
CA PHE A 169 5.82 -2.68 -1.53
C PHE A 169 6.18 -3.12 -2.94
N VAL A 170 6.03 -2.20 -3.89
CA VAL A 170 6.56 -2.32 -5.25
C VAL A 170 7.80 -1.43 -5.38
N ALA A 171 8.84 -1.97 -6.01
CA ALA A 171 9.99 -1.21 -6.47
C ALA A 171 9.81 -0.93 -7.96
N THR A 172 9.86 0.33 -8.35
CA THR A 172 9.64 0.79 -9.73
C THR A 172 10.79 1.65 -10.23
N ILE A 173 10.95 1.67 -11.55
CA ILE A 173 11.82 2.59 -12.30
C ILE A 173 10.98 3.34 -13.33
N GLY A 174 11.43 4.52 -13.74
CA GLY A 174 10.81 5.26 -14.83
C GLY A 174 11.40 4.84 -16.19
N ARG A 175 10.57 4.33 -17.11
CA ARG A 175 10.96 4.09 -18.52
C ARG A 175 9.93 4.69 -19.47
N ALA A 176 10.38 5.57 -20.37
CA ALA A 176 9.52 6.24 -21.36
C ALA A 176 8.26 6.92 -20.75
N GLY A 177 8.40 7.48 -19.54
CA GLY A 177 7.30 8.14 -18.83
C GLY A 177 6.31 7.20 -18.14
N GLN A 178 6.59 5.89 -18.11
CA GLN A 178 5.80 4.88 -17.39
C GLN A 178 6.61 4.26 -16.25
N GLU A 179 5.92 3.86 -15.18
CA GLU A 179 6.52 3.03 -14.14
C GLU A 179 6.66 1.59 -14.64
N VAL A 180 7.84 1.02 -14.44
CA VAL A 180 8.11 -0.40 -14.65
C VAL A 180 8.49 -1.01 -13.31
N GLU A 181 7.74 -2.00 -12.88
CA GLU A 181 8.02 -2.74 -11.66
C GLU A 181 9.21 -3.68 -11.84
N ILE A 182 10.11 -3.69 -10.86
CA ILE A 182 11.36 -4.46 -10.84
C ILE A 182 11.50 -5.35 -9.59
N GLY A 183 10.54 -5.29 -8.69
CA GLY A 183 10.45 -6.18 -7.54
C GLY A 183 9.27 -5.85 -6.64
N VAL A 184 8.79 -6.86 -5.93
CA VAL A 184 7.69 -6.72 -4.97
C VAL A 184 7.96 -7.57 -3.75
N CYS A 185 7.68 -7.01 -2.58
CA CYS A 185 7.64 -7.75 -1.32
C CYS A 185 6.33 -7.48 -0.59
N ARG A 186 5.91 -8.40 0.28
CA ARG A 186 4.72 -8.23 1.08
C ARG A 186 4.73 -9.12 2.32
N TYR A 187 3.93 -8.75 3.31
CA TYR A 187 3.50 -9.66 4.37
C TYR A 187 1.99 -9.62 4.58
N ILE A 188 1.47 -10.70 5.15
CA ILE A 188 0.10 -10.82 5.64
C ILE A 188 0.17 -11.20 7.12
N THR A 189 -0.58 -10.49 7.96
CA THR A 189 -0.67 -10.82 9.39
C THR A 189 -1.44 -12.13 9.58
N ASN A 190 -0.87 -13.03 10.35
CA ASN A 190 -1.47 -14.31 10.67
C ASN A 190 -2.69 -14.14 11.61
N PRO A 191 -3.58 -15.14 11.70
CA PRO A 191 -4.76 -15.07 12.57
C PRO A 191 -4.44 -14.88 14.07
N ASP A 192 -3.20 -15.16 14.50
CA ASP A 192 -2.74 -14.92 15.86
C ASP A 192 -2.60 -13.42 16.21
N GLY A 193 -2.53 -12.56 15.20
CA GLY A 193 -2.37 -11.11 15.35
C GLY A 193 -0.96 -10.63 15.70
N ASP A 194 -0.04 -11.55 15.97
CA ASP A 194 1.31 -11.26 16.46
C ASP A 194 2.40 -11.65 15.46
N SER A 195 2.11 -12.57 14.53
CA SER A 195 3.06 -12.98 13.50
C SER A 195 2.59 -12.61 12.09
N CYS A 196 3.52 -12.56 11.14
CA CYS A 196 3.19 -12.38 9.73
C CYS A 196 3.98 -13.32 8.83
N GLU A 197 3.37 -13.70 7.71
CA GLU A 197 4.03 -14.43 6.64
C GLU A 197 4.45 -13.47 5.54
N TYR A 198 5.70 -13.57 5.06
CA TYR A 198 6.22 -12.71 4.01
C TYR A 198 6.49 -13.45 2.69
N ALA A 199 6.47 -12.70 1.60
CA ALA A 199 6.97 -13.12 0.30
C ALA A 199 7.72 -11.97 -0.39
N VAL A 200 8.73 -12.31 -1.18
CA VAL A 200 9.51 -11.34 -1.98
C VAL A 200 9.91 -11.96 -3.31
N VAL A 201 9.92 -11.14 -4.36
CA VAL A 201 10.47 -11.49 -5.66
C VAL A 201 11.07 -10.26 -6.32
N VAL A 202 12.15 -10.46 -7.07
CA VAL A 202 12.89 -9.42 -7.79
C VAL A 202 13.03 -9.85 -9.23
N ALA A 203 12.83 -8.92 -10.18
CA ALA A 203 13.03 -9.17 -11.61
C ALA A 203 14.42 -9.75 -11.84
N ASP A 204 14.53 -10.73 -12.75
CA ASP A 204 15.76 -11.50 -12.95
C ASP A 204 16.99 -10.61 -13.21
N ASP A 205 16.85 -9.57 -14.04
CA ASP A 205 17.92 -8.61 -14.37
C ASP A 205 18.34 -7.69 -13.21
N TRP A 206 17.53 -7.63 -12.15
CA TRP A 206 17.72 -6.81 -10.95
C TRP A 206 18.18 -7.61 -9.73
N GLN A 207 18.29 -8.93 -9.86
CA GLN A 207 18.80 -9.79 -8.80
C GLN A 207 20.28 -9.50 -8.53
N ARG A 208 20.74 -9.80 -7.31
CA ARG A 208 22.12 -9.59 -6.85
C ARG A 208 22.60 -8.12 -6.89
N ARG A 209 21.71 -7.14 -7.08
CA ARG A 209 21.99 -5.70 -6.99
C ARG A 209 21.58 -5.06 -5.65
N GLY A 210 21.29 -5.89 -4.64
CA GLY A 210 20.86 -5.44 -3.30
C GLY A 210 19.38 -5.06 -3.17
N LEU A 211 18.59 -5.11 -4.25
CA LEU A 211 17.16 -4.76 -4.21
C LEU A 211 16.35 -5.65 -3.26
N GLY A 212 16.56 -6.97 -3.28
CA GLY A 212 15.88 -7.90 -2.39
C GLY A 212 16.12 -7.59 -0.90
N ARG A 213 17.35 -7.19 -0.55
CA ARG A 213 17.69 -6.73 0.80
C ARG A 213 16.93 -5.46 1.18
N ARG A 214 16.91 -4.45 0.30
CA ARG A 214 16.17 -3.20 0.55
C ARG A 214 14.67 -3.45 0.74
N LEU A 215 14.07 -4.23 -0.15
CA LEU A 215 12.66 -4.64 -0.07
C LEU A 215 12.35 -5.31 1.27
N MET A 216 13.15 -6.30 1.65
CA MET A 216 12.96 -7.02 2.91
C MET A 216 13.21 -6.14 4.13
N THR A 217 14.24 -5.28 4.13
CA THR A 217 14.51 -4.35 5.23
C THR A 217 13.32 -3.42 5.47
N GLN A 218 12.79 -2.79 4.41
CA GLN A 218 11.62 -1.92 4.54
C GLN A 218 10.40 -2.69 5.09
N LEU A 219 10.20 -3.91 4.59
CA LEU A 219 9.08 -4.76 5.02
C LEU A 219 9.18 -5.13 6.51
N ILE A 220 10.39 -5.47 6.98
CA ILE A 220 10.70 -5.78 8.38
C ILE A 220 10.48 -4.54 9.26
N GLU A 221 10.94 -3.36 8.83
CA GLU A 221 10.77 -2.11 9.58
C GLU A 221 9.29 -1.76 9.77
N VAL A 222 8.47 -1.91 8.73
CA VAL A 222 7.02 -1.70 8.85
C VAL A 222 6.38 -2.73 9.78
N ALA A 223 6.77 -4.01 9.68
CA ALA A 223 6.25 -5.04 10.59
C ALA A 223 6.59 -4.73 12.05
N ARG A 224 7.82 -4.29 12.34
CA ARG A 224 8.25 -3.84 13.68
C ARG A 224 7.45 -2.63 14.16
N ALA A 225 7.27 -1.62 13.31
CA ALA A 225 6.52 -0.41 13.66
C ALA A 225 5.05 -0.70 14.00
N ARG A 226 4.47 -1.77 13.42
CA ARG A 226 3.14 -2.27 13.79
C ARG A 226 3.09 -3.09 15.07
N GLY A 227 4.25 -3.39 15.67
CA GLY A 227 4.33 -4.21 16.87
C GLY A 227 4.12 -5.71 16.61
N LEU A 228 4.31 -6.17 15.38
CA LEU A 228 4.37 -7.61 15.12
C LEU A 228 5.61 -8.19 15.81
N GLN A 229 5.47 -9.41 16.32
CA GLN A 229 6.45 -10.09 17.16
C GLN A 229 7.37 -10.99 16.33
N THR A 230 6.87 -11.56 15.25
CA THR A 230 7.61 -12.55 14.45
C THR A 230 7.25 -12.47 12.97
N MET A 231 8.26 -12.53 12.10
CA MET A 231 8.09 -12.65 10.65
C MET A 231 8.53 -14.04 10.19
N ILE A 232 7.70 -14.71 9.40
CA ILE A 232 7.87 -16.10 8.99
C ILE A 232 7.86 -16.18 7.45
N GLY A 233 8.69 -17.05 6.88
CA GLY A 233 8.64 -17.37 5.47
C GLY A 233 8.87 -18.86 5.22
N HIS A 234 8.43 -19.31 4.06
CA HIS A 234 8.62 -20.68 3.57
C HIS A 234 9.43 -20.62 2.28
N VAL A 235 10.64 -21.16 2.31
CA VAL A 235 11.60 -21.05 1.21
C VAL A 235 11.97 -22.44 0.73
N LEU A 236 11.88 -22.70 -0.58
CA LEU A 236 12.37 -23.95 -1.16
C LEU A 236 13.86 -24.12 -0.85
N GLY A 237 14.27 -25.32 -0.44
CA GLY A 237 15.66 -25.63 -0.06
C GLY A 237 16.66 -25.44 -1.20
N SER A 238 16.19 -25.48 -2.44
CA SER A 238 16.96 -25.19 -3.66
C SER A 238 17.16 -23.69 -3.94
N ASN A 239 16.39 -22.81 -3.29
CA ASN A 239 16.50 -21.36 -3.46
C ASN A 239 17.60 -20.78 -2.57
N HIS A 240 18.85 -21.11 -2.89
CA HIS A 240 20.02 -20.69 -2.11
C HIS A 240 20.13 -19.17 -1.99
N GLY A 241 19.81 -18.41 -3.06
CA GLY A 241 19.85 -16.95 -3.02
C GLY A 241 18.90 -16.34 -1.99
N MET A 242 17.70 -16.90 -1.84
CA MET A 242 16.76 -16.45 -0.81
C MET A 242 17.20 -16.88 0.60
N LEU A 243 17.75 -18.09 0.75
CA LEU A 243 18.28 -18.56 2.04
C LEU A 243 19.47 -17.71 2.51
N ASP A 244 20.38 -17.34 1.60
CA ASP A 244 21.49 -16.44 1.88
C ASP A 244 21.00 -15.05 2.28
N LEU A 245 19.96 -14.54 1.61
CA LEU A 245 19.31 -13.27 1.97
C LEU A 245 18.69 -13.33 3.36
N CYS A 246 17.96 -14.41 3.68
CA CYS A 246 17.37 -14.63 5.01
C CYS A 246 18.45 -14.63 6.08
N HIS A 247 19.51 -15.40 5.88
CA HIS A 247 20.62 -15.48 6.81
C HIS A 247 21.29 -14.11 7.02
N ALA A 248 21.56 -13.36 5.94
CA ALA A 248 22.14 -12.01 6.01
C ALA A 248 21.25 -10.98 6.72
N LEU A 249 19.93 -11.22 6.78
CA LEU A 249 18.96 -10.40 7.49
C LEU A 249 18.67 -10.88 8.92
N GLY A 250 19.35 -11.96 9.37
CA GLY A 250 19.22 -12.47 10.73
C GLY A 250 18.06 -13.44 10.96
N PHE A 251 17.48 -14.01 9.90
CA PHE A 251 16.48 -15.06 10.05
C PHE A 251 17.14 -16.36 10.54
N ALA A 252 16.51 -17.02 11.51
CA ALA A 252 16.78 -18.40 11.83
C ALA A 252 16.18 -19.30 10.74
N ILE A 253 16.93 -20.29 10.28
CA ILE A 253 16.52 -21.23 9.22
C ILE A 253 16.41 -22.62 9.84
N THR A 254 15.23 -23.22 9.78
CA THR A 254 14.97 -24.59 10.24
C THR A 254 14.33 -25.42 9.12
N GLU A 255 14.33 -26.74 9.29
CA GLU A 255 13.51 -27.60 8.44
C GLU A 255 12.02 -27.27 8.62
N SER A 256 11.25 -27.36 7.54
CA SER A 256 9.80 -27.28 7.63
C SER A 256 9.25 -28.61 8.15
N PRO A 257 8.34 -28.61 9.14
CA PRO A 257 7.73 -29.85 9.63
C PRO A 257 6.81 -30.49 8.58
N ASP A 258 6.29 -29.69 7.64
CA ASP A 258 5.27 -30.12 6.68
C ASP A 258 5.84 -30.60 5.33
N ASP A 259 7.02 -30.12 4.95
CA ASP A 259 7.67 -30.46 3.67
C ASP A 259 9.21 -30.45 3.79
N PRO A 260 9.90 -31.60 3.61
CA PRO A 260 11.35 -31.69 3.72
C PRO A 260 12.11 -30.86 2.65
N ASN A 261 11.47 -30.51 1.54
CA ASN A 261 12.03 -29.67 0.49
C ASN A 261 11.92 -28.17 0.82
N VAL A 262 11.20 -27.81 1.88
CA VAL A 262 11.01 -26.44 2.32
C VAL A 262 11.83 -26.18 3.59
N ARG A 263 12.32 -24.95 3.72
CA ARG A 263 12.92 -24.41 4.93
C ARG A 263 11.97 -23.38 5.50
N ARG A 264 11.71 -23.49 6.81
CA ARG A 264 11.01 -22.45 7.56
C ARG A 264 12.03 -21.43 8.00
N VAL A 265 11.82 -20.18 7.61
CA VAL A 265 12.68 -19.06 8.01
C VAL A 265 11.91 -18.14 8.96
N THR A 266 12.53 -17.74 10.06
CA THR A 266 11.85 -16.98 11.11
C THR A 266 12.74 -15.86 11.65
N LEU A 267 12.19 -14.66 11.76
CA LEU A 267 12.84 -13.49 12.34
C LEU A 267 12.03 -12.97 13.53
N ALA A 268 12.67 -12.84 14.69
CA ALA A 268 12.10 -12.12 15.82
C ALA A 268 12.13 -10.62 15.52
N LEU A 269 10.98 -9.95 15.67
CA LEU A 269 10.83 -8.53 15.40
C LEU A 269 11.02 -7.65 16.65
N ASN A 270 10.91 -8.25 17.83
CA ASN A 270 10.97 -7.58 19.14
C ASN A 270 12.37 -7.26 19.65
N ASP A 271 13.42 -7.75 18.98
CA ASP A 271 14.78 -7.43 19.38
C ASP A 271 15.07 -5.98 19.00
N GLY A 272 14.89 -5.11 20.00
CA GLY A 272 15.13 -3.69 19.90
C GLY A 272 16.54 -3.38 19.44
N GLY A 273 16.64 -2.72 18.29
CA GLY A 273 17.76 -1.90 17.89
C GLY A 273 19.07 -2.65 17.62
N ILE A 274 19.43 -2.77 16.35
CA ILE A 274 20.82 -2.49 15.99
C ILE A 274 20.97 -0.97 16.16
N ARG A 275 21.52 -0.56 17.30
CA ARG A 275 22.10 0.78 17.48
C ARG A 275 23.39 0.88 16.65
#